data_AF-A0A1Q7SWF4-F1
#
_entry.id   AF-A0A1Q7SWF4-F1
#
_cell.length_a   1.000
_cell.length_b   1.000
_cell.length_c   1.000
_cell.angle_alpha   90.00
_cell.angle_beta   90.00
_cell.angle_gamma   90.00
#
_symmetry.space_group_name_H-M   'P 1'
#
loop_
_entity.id
_entity.type
_entity.pdbx_description
1 polymer ?
#
loop_
_entity_poly.entity_id
_entity_poly.type
_entity_poly.pdbx_seq_one_letter_code
_entity_poly.pdbx_strand_id
1 'polypeptide(L)'
;MIVVMKAHCDDKDIDNVLTFLENHGLSGHPSRGVERTIIGVLGAVGPSGTPGSIGGINPTLGESLECLPCVDSVLRVSKPYKLASREFHPEDTRVSIPVPCVSLGSVQIGGSEVVIMAGPCTVESEKQLMTTAEAVRKEGAVILRGGAFKPSTSPYGFRGMGEEGLKLLANARSEFGMAVITEVMTPTDVPMVCEYADILQIGTRNMQNYMLLDEVGRTNKPVVLKRGMSATIEEWLLAAEYILA
;
A
#
# COMPACT_ATOMS: atom_id res chain seq x y z
N MET A 1 -22.20 2.86 6.96
CA MET A 1 -22.73 1.87 6.00
C MET A 1 -24.23 2.06 5.87
N ILE A 2 -24.87 1.49 4.86
CA ILE A 2 -26.33 1.44 4.74
C ILE A 2 -26.72 -0.03 4.63
N VAL A 3 -27.52 -0.51 5.57
CA VAL A 3 -28.11 -1.85 5.53
C VAL A 3 -29.48 -1.73 4.87
N VAL A 4 -29.72 -2.50 3.82
CA VAL A 4 -31.03 -2.57 3.14
C VAL A 4 -31.75 -3.81 3.66
N MET A 5 -32.93 -3.63 4.25
CA MET A 5 -33.78 -4.73 4.71
C MET A 5 -34.61 -5.29 3.55
N LYS A 6 -35.02 -6.56 3.65
CA LYS A 6 -36.01 -7.17 2.74
C LYS A 6 -37.39 -6.49 2.92
N ALA A 7 -38.25 -6.57 1.91
CA ALA A 7 -39.52 -5.84 1.87
C ALA A 7 -40.58 -6.30 2.92
N HIS A 8 -40.41 -7.47 3.52
CA HIS A 8 -41.38 -8.08 4.44
C HIS A 8 -40.84 -8.28 5.86
N CYS A 9 -39.89 -7.44 6.28
CA CYS A 9 -39.30 -7.53 7.62
C CYS A 9 -40.20 -6.92 8.67
N ASP A 10 -40.31 -7.59 9.81
CA ASP A 10 -41.03 -7.08 10.96
C ASP A 10 -40.13 -6.17 11.83
N ASP A 11 -40.74 -5.56 12.85
CA ASP A 11 -40.01 -4.68 13.77
C ASP A 11 -38.94 -5.44 14.57
N LYS A 12 -39.18 -6.73 14.82
CA LYS A 12 -38.24 -7.59 15.56
C LYS A 12 -36.97 -7.84 14.75
N ASP A 13 -37.08 -8.03 13.44
CA ASP A 13 -35.94 -8.15 12.54
C ASP A 13 -35.09 -6.86 12.51
N ILE A 14 -35.74 -5.69 12.52
CA ILE A 14 -35.05 -4.40 12.61
C ILE A 14 -34.33 -4.27 13.96
N ASP A 15 -35.01 -4.59 15.05
CA ASP A 15 -34.44 -4.53 16.41
C ASP A 15 -33.26 -5.49 16.58
N ASN A 16 -33.30 -6.66 15.94
CA ASN A 16 -32.18 -7.61 15.92
C ASN A 16 -30.94 -7.00 15.25
N VAL A 17 -31.11 -6.31 14.13
CA VAL A 17 -30.01 -5.62 13.45
C VAL A 17 -29.48 -4.46 14.29
N LEU A 18 -30.36 -3.67 14.93
CA LEU A 18 -29.93 -2.58 15.82
C LEU A 18 -29.15 -3.10 17.02
N THR A 19 -29.63 -4.17 17.67
CA THR A 19 -28.94 -4.84 18.78
C THR A 19 -27.57 -5.37 18.34
N PHE A 20 -27.49 -5.95 17.14
CA PHE A 20 -26.22 -6.40 16.57
C PHE A 20 -25.24 -5.24 16.42
N LEU A 21 -25.68 -4.09 15.89
CA LEU A 21 -24.84 -2.90 15.73
C LEU A 21 -24.37 -2.35 17.08
N GLU A 22 -25.25 -2.26 18.07
CA GLU A 22 -24.93 -1.81 19.43
C GLU A 22 -23.88 -2.69 20.10
N ASN A 23 -23.99 -4.02 19.94
CA ASN A 23 -23.00 -4.98 20.45
C ASN A 23 -21.61 -4.80 19.81
N HIS A 24 -21.53 -4.15 18.65
CA HIS A 24 -20.28 -3.79 17.98
C HIS A 24 -19.88 -2.33 18.23
N GLY A 25 -20.59 -1.60 19.09
CA GLY A 25 -20.32 -0.20 19.43
C GLY A 25 -20.70 0.80 18.34
N LEU A 26 -21.66 0.44 17.48
CA LEU A 26 -22.14 1.25 16.37
C LEU A 26 -23.57 1.71 16.64
N SER A 27 -23.99 2.78 15.98
CA SER A 27 -25.37 3.29 16.06
C SER A 27 -26.10 3.07 14.74
N GLY A 28 -27.30 2.48 14.82
CA GLY A 28 -28.18 2.30 13.68
C GLY A 28 -29.31 3.32 13.65
N HIS A 29 -29.56 3.94 12.50
CA HIS A 29 -30.67 4.86 12.27
C HIS A 29 -31.62 4.27 11.23
N PRO A 30 -32.72 3.64 11.66
CA PRO A 30 -33.69 3.06 10.73
C PRO A 30 -34.51 4.17 10.04
N SER A 31 -34.65 4.05 8.73
CA SER A 31 -35.52 4.87 7.88
C SER A 31 -36.50 3.94 7.17
N ARG A 32 -37.76 4.00 7.59
CA ARG A 32 -38.85 3.15 7.08
C ARG A 32 -39.40 3.77 5.81
N GLY A 33 -39.07 3.19 4.66
CA GLY A 33 -39.64 3.57 3.37
C GLY A 33 -40.99 2.90 3.10
N VAL A 34 -41.63 3.29 1.99
CA VAL A 34 -42.91 2.71 1.55
C VAL A 34 -42.76 1.24 1.17
N GLU A 35 -41.64 0.87 0.54
CA GLU A 35 -41.39 -0.50 0.07
C GLU A 35 -40.38 -1.27 0.94
N ARG A 36 -39.39 -0.58 1.52
CA ARG A 36 -38.30 -1.19 2.29
C ARG A 36 -37.82 -0.28 3.39
N THR A 37 -37.31 -0.88 4.47
CA THR A 37 -36.58 -0.19 5.52
C THR A 37 -35.10 -0.20 5.20
N ILE A 38 -34.43 0.95 5.36
CA ILE A 38 -32.97 1.05 5.32
C ILE A 38 -32.46 1.44 6.70
N ILE A 39 -31.28 0.98 7.10
CA ILE A 39 -30.65 1.34 8.37
C ILE A 39 -29.31 2.00 8.06
N GLY A 40 -29.21 3.29 8.38
CA GLY A 40 -27.94 4.02 8.33
C GLY A 40 -27.08 3.64 9.51
N VAL A 41 -25.89 3.09 9.26
CA VAL A 41 -24.92 2.69 10.29
C VAL A 41 -23.87 3.77 10.46
N LEU A 42 -23.81 4.33 11.66
CA LEU A 42 -22.86 5.36 12.08
C LEU A 42 -21.81 4.78 13.04
N GLY A 43 -20.55 5.19 12.85
CA GLY A 43 -19.41 4.80 13.68
C GLY A 43 -18.09 5.11 12.99
N ALA A 44 -16.98 5.03 13.72
CA ALA A 44 -15.65 5.25 13.15
C ALA A 44 -15.28 4.10 12.20
N VAL A 45 -14.59 4.39 11.09
CA VAL A 45 -13.96 3.36 10.24
C VAL A 45 -12.60 3.01 10.85
N GLY A 46 -12.34 1.72 11.09
CA GLY A 46 -11.08 1.26 11.67
C GLY A 46 -10.98 -0.27 11.75
N PRO A 47 -9.76 -0.83 11.84
CA PRO A 47 -9.55 -2.27 11.89
C PRO A 47 -10.16 -2.87 13.16
N SER A 48 -10.77 -4.05 13.02
CA SER A 48 -11.06 -4.93 14.16
C SER A 48 -9.75 -5.48 14.72
N GLY A 49 -9.30 -5.02 15.88
CA GLY A 49 -8.20 -5.68 16.58
C GLY A 49 -7.16 -4.79 17.27
N THR A 50 -7.28 -3.47 17.26
CA THR A 50 -6.44 -2.65 18.17
C THR A 50 -6.95 -2.86 19.61
N PRO A 51 -6.10 -3.29 20.57
CA PRO A 51 -6.51 -3.42 21.97
C PRO A 51 -7.01 -2.06 22.48
N GLY A 52 -8.31 -1.96 22.78
CA GLY A 52 -8.97 -0.73 23.23
C GLY A 52 -9.75 0.05 22.17
N SER A 53 -9.76 -0.40 20.90
CA SER A 53 -10.68 0.14 19.89
C SER A 53 -12.02 -0.62 19.92
N ILE A 54 -13.09 0.08 20.25
CA ILE A 54 -14.46 -0.43 20.09
C ILE A 54 -14.77 -0.42 18.59
N GLY A 55 -15.38 -1.51 18.12
CA GLY A 55 -15.57 -1.89 16.71
C GLY A 55 -15.81 -0.74 15.74
N GLY A 56 -14.84 -0.53 14.84
CA GLY A 56 -15.04 0.31 13.69
C GLY A 56 -15.82 -0.39 12.59
N ILE A 57 -16.44 0.39 11.71
CA ILE A 57 -16.97 -0.08 10.42
C ILE A 57 -15.81 -0.72 9.65
N ASN A 58 -15.89 -2.03 9.44
CA ASN A 58 -14.88 -2.83 8.75
C ASN A 58 -15.53 -3.81 7.76
N PRO A 59 -14.74 -4.47 6.89
CA PRO A 59 -15.28 -5.38 5.90
C PRO A 59 -16.06 -6.57 6.47
N THR A 60 -15.57 -7.19 7.55
CA THR A 60 -16.15 -8.40 8.14
C THR A 60 -17.48 -8.14 8.83
N LEU A 61 -17.69 -6.94 9.36
CA LEU A 61 -18.98 -6.49 9.88
C LEU A 61 -20.05 -6.47 8.78
N GLY A 62 -19.71 -6.02 7.58
CA GLY A 62 -20.65 -6.02 6.45
C GLY A 62 -21.10 -7.43 6.07
N GLU A 63 -20.15 -8.35 5.97
CA GLU A 63 -20.44 -9.77 5.71
C GLU A 63 -21.29 -10.40 6.82
N SER A 64 -21.01 -10.04 8.08
CA SER A 64 -21.79 -10.52 9.23
C SER A 64 -23.22 -9.98 9.21
N LEU A 65 -23.40 -8.70 8.85
CA LEU A 65 -24.72 -8.07 8.71
C LEU A 65 -25.51 -8.69 7.56
N GLU A 66 -24.89 -9.01 6.42
CA GLU A 66 -25.55 -9.68 5.29
C GLU A 66 -26.05 -11.08 5.63
N CYS A 67 -25.42 -11.75 6.62
CA CYS A 67 -25.87 -13.04 7.13
C CYS A 67 -27.08 -12.96 8.07
N LEU A 68 -27.45 -11.77 8.55
CA LEU A 68 -28.57 -11.63 9.48
C LEU A 68 -29.91 -11.88 8.79
N PRO A 69 -30.90 -12.45 9.50
CA PRO A 69 -32.25 -12.58 8.99
C PRO A 69 -32.78 -11.23 8.51
N CYS A 70 -33.49 -11.28 7.39
CA CYS A 70 -34.18 -10.12 6.82
C CYS A 70 -33.28 -8.97 6.30
N VAL A 71 -31.95 -9.13 6.30
CA VAL A 71 -31.04 -8.25 5.55
C VAL A 71 -31.00 -8.67 4.08
N ASP A 72 -31.16 -7.72 3.16
CA ASP A 72 -31.13 -7.92 1.71
C ASP A 72 -29.73 -7.66 1.13
N SER A 73 -29.13 -6.52 1.49
CA SER A 73 -27.78 -6.13 1.07
C SER A 73 -27.18 -5.08 1.99
N VAL A 74 -25.86 -4.98 2.01
CA VAL A 74 -25.14 -3.98 2.80
C VAL A 74 -24.25 -3.13 1.91
N LEU A 75 -24.55 -1.83 1.86
CA LEU A 75 -23.81 -0.85 1.07
C LEU A 75 -22.78 -0.13 1.95
N ARG A 76 -21.51 -0.18 1.54
CA ARG A 76 -20.45 0.62 2.16
C ARG A 76 -20.52 2.05 1.63
N VAL A 77 -20.53 3.01 2.55
CA VAL A 77 -20.54 4.46 2.22
C VAL A 77 -19.12 5.02 2.31
N SER A 78 -18.38 4.66 3.35
CA SER A 78 -17.01 5.09 3.57
C SER A 78 -16.02 4.22 2.79
N LYS A 79 -14.93 4.84 2.33
CA LYS A 79 -13.83 4.12 1.67
C LYS A 79 -13.13 3.20 2.67
N PRO A 80 -12.70 1.99 2.23
CA PRO A 80 -12.08 1.04 3.14
C PRO A 80 -10.60 1.34 3.46
N TYR A 81 -10.02 2.35 2.82
CA TYR A 81 -8.67 2.87 3.04
C TYR A 81 -8.75 4.28 3.62
N LYS A 82 -8.31 4.47 4.86
CA LYS A 82 -8.41 5.74 5.57
C LYS A 82 -7.13 6.57 5.44
N LEU A 83 -5.98 6.02 5.81
CA LEU A 83 -4.70 6.73 5.88
C LEU A 83 -4.22 7.22 4.51
N ALA A 84 -4.45 6.43 3.45
CA ALA A 84 -4.13 6.76 2.07
C ALA A 84 -5.16 7.68 1.40
N SER A 85 -6.26 8.02 2.10
CA SER A 85 -7.33 8.83 1.53
C SER A 85 -7.09 10.33 1.68
N ARG A 86 -7.48 11.10 0.66
CA ARG A 86 -7.53 12.57 0.76
C ARG A 86 -8.62 13.09 1.70
N GLU A 87 -9.60 12.25 2.05
CA GLU A 87 -10.62 12.62 3.03
C GLU A 87 -10.01 12.73 4.43
N PHE A 88 -9.08 11.82 4.75
CA PHE A 88 -8.33 11.85 6.01
C PHE A 88 -7.09 12.75 5.95
N HIS A 89 -6.37 12.76 4.82
CA HIS A 89 -5.18 13.58 4.61
C HIS A 89 -5.33 14.42 3.32
N PRO A 90 -5.95 15.61 3.39
CA PRO A 90 -6.25 16.42 2.20
C PRO A 90 -5.03 16.90 1.42
N GLU A 91 -3.95 17.21 2.16
CA GLU A 91 -2.71 17.75 1.60
C GLU A 91 -1.92 16.70 0.79
N ASP A 92 -1.12 17.17 -0.16
CA ASP A 92 -0.23 16.30 -0.92
C ASP A 92 0.93 15.79 -0.05
N THR A 93 1.12 14.48 0.00
CA THR A 93 2.31 13.87 0.60
C THR A 93 3.53 14.12 -0.28
N ARG A 94 4.54 14.80 0.27
CA ARG A 94 5.82 15.05 -0.40
C ARG A 94 6.92 14.23 0.26
N VAL A 95 7.55 13.36 -0.51
CA VAL A 95 8.63 12.48 -0.02
C VAL A 95 9.97 13.07 -0.43
N SER A 96 10.77 13.50 0.56
CA SER A 96 12.10 14.05 0.34
C SER A 96 13.14 12.93 0.33
N ILE A 97 13.89 12.81 -0.78
CA ILE A 97 14.96 11.82 -0.95
C ILE A 97 16.30 12.55 -1.01
N PRO A 98 17.26 12.28 -0.11
CA PRO A 98 18.62 12.80 -0.23
C PRO A 98 19.28 12.32 -1.51
N VAL A 99 19.82 13.24 -2.31
CA VAL A 99 20.51 12.94 -3.58
C VAL A 99 21.72 13.87 -3.71
N PRO A 100 22.94 13.39 -3.42
CA PRO A 100 24.13 14.24 -3.44
C PRO A 100 24.41 14.96 -4.77
N CYS A 101 23.99 14.39 -5.90
CA CYS A 101 24.29 14.95 -7.22
C CYS A 101 23.37 16.10 -7.66
N VAL A 102 22.42 16.54 -6.83
CA VAL A 102 21.56 17.72 -7.08
C VAL A 102 21.99 18.89 -6.21
N SER A 103 21.84 20.12 -6.70
CA SER A 103 22.33 21.33 -6.01
C SER A 103 21.70 21.58 -4.64
N LEU A 104 20.43 21.17 -4.47
CA LEU A 104 19.70 21.27 -3.21
C LEU A 104 20.01 20.13 -2.24
N GLY A 105 20.77 19.11 -2.66
CA GLY A 105 21.11 17.92 -1.86
C GLY A 105 19.96 16.91 -1.66
N SER A 106 18.75 17.23 -2.09
CA SER A 106 17.59 16.33 -2.08
C SER A 106 16.61 16.63 -3.21
N VAL A 107 15.75 15.66 -3.52
CA VAL A 107 14.63 15.79 -4.47
C VAL A 107 13.31 15.50 -3.77
N GLN A 108 12.22 16.12 -4.23
CA GLN A 108 10.88 15.89 -3.71
C GLN A 108 10.01 15.12 -4.69
N ILE A 109 9.58 13.91 -4.31
CA ILE A 109 8.56 13.15 -5.03
C ILE A 109 7.18 13.60 -4.54
N GLY A 110 6.28 13.97 -5.45
CA GLY A 110 5.00 14.61 -5.12
C GLY A 110 5.05 16.14 -5.08
N GLY A 111 6.19 16.74 -5.47
CA GLY A 111 6.33 18.18 -5.68
C GLY A 111 5.93 18.62 -7.09
N SER A 112 6.36 19.83 -7.49
CA SER A 112 6.11 20.38 -8.83
C SER A 112 7.03 19.82 -9.91
N GLU A 113 8.15 19.19 -9.52
CA GLU A 113 9.15 18.66 -10.45
C GLU A 113 8.89 17.19 -10.79
N VAL A 114 9.27 16.80 -12.01
CA VAL A 114 9.21 15.40 -12.45
C VAL A 114 10.53 14.70 -12.09
N VAL A 115 10.48 13.77 -11.15
CA VAL A 115 11.66 12.98 -10.74
C VAL A 115 11.80 11.74 -11.62
N ILE A 116 12.96 11.57 -12.25
CA ILE A 116 13.26 10.42 -13.11
C ILE A 116 14.09 9.39 -12.36
N MET A 117 13.58 8.15 -12.31
CA MET A 117 14.28 6.96 -11.79
C MET A 117 14.63 6.04 -12.97
N ALA A 118 15.91 5.88 -13.29
CA ALA A 118 16.34 5.14 -14.49
C ALA A 118 17.49 4.19 -14.19
N GLY A 119 17.65 3.15 -15.01
CA GLY A 119 18.65 2.10 -14.80
C GLY A 119 18.17 0.72 -15.28
N PRO A 120 19.03 -0.29 -15.18
CA PRO A 120 18.80 -1.59 -15.79
C PRO A 120 17.73 -2.40 -15.05
N CYS A 121 17.05 -3.30 -15.77
CA CYS A 121 16.04 -4.19 -15.17
C CYS A 121 16.61 -5.06 -14.05
N THR A 122 17.81 -5.59 -14.25
CA THR A 122 18.53 -6.43 -13.29
C THR A 122 19.99 -5.99 -13.26
N VAL A 123 20.62 -6.07 -12.09
CA VAL A 123 22.07 -5.87 -11.97
C VAL A 123 22.75 -7.16 -12.43
N GLU A 124 23.57 -7.08 -13.47
CA GLU A 124 24.18 -8.26 -14.11
C GLU A 124 25.72 -8.27 -13.99
N SER A 125 26.34 -7.08 -13.97
CA SER A 125 27.78 -6.92 -13.72
C SER A 125 28.08 -5.47 -13.35
N GLU A 126 29.25 -5.25 -12.75
CA GLU A 126 29.75 -3.90 -12.44
C GLU A 126 29.85 -3.04 -13.70
N LYS A 127 30.52 -3.54 -14.75
CA LYS A 127 30.66 -2.81 -16.02
C LYS A 127 29.31 -2.37 -16.59
N GLN A 128 28.33 -3.27 -16.60
CA GLN A 128 26.99 -2.99 -17.10
C GLN A 128 26.29 -1.92 -16.25
N LEU A 129 26.36 -2.03 -14.92
CA LEU A 129 25.72 -1.09 -14.01
C LEU A 129 26.36 0.30 -14.08
N MET A 130 27.68 0.39 -13.99
CA MET A 130 28.41 1.67 -13.97
C MET A 130 28.24 2.42 -15.29
N THR A 131 28.35 1.73 -16.42
CA THR A 131 28.10 2.34 -17.75
C THR A 131 26.66 2.86 -17.85
N THR A 132 25.68 2.12 -17.31
CA THR A 132 24.28 2.56 -17.33
C THR A 132 24.06 3.75 -16.42
N ALA A 133 24.62 3.71 -15.21
CA ALA A 133 24.50 4.75 -14.19
C ALA A 133 25.07 6.09 -14.70
N GLU A 134 26.26 6.08 -15.31
CA GLU A 134 26.85 7.25 -15.95
C GLU A 134 25.94 7.82 -17.05
N ALA A 135 25.46 6.96 -17.95
CA ALA A 135 24.61 7.36 -19.07
C ALA A 135 23.30 8.01 -18.59
N VAL A 136 22.57 7.39 -17.66
CA VAL A 136 21.30 7.95 -17.17
C VAL A 136 21.52 9.21 -16.34
N ARG A 137 22.63 9.31 -15.60
CA ARG A 137 22.99 10.52 -14.83
C ARG A 137 23.25 11.71 -15.75
N LYS A 138 23.91 11.48 -16.89
CA LYS A 138 24.18 12.50 -17.91
C LYS A 138 22.89 13.06 -18.51
N GLU A 139 21.89 12.21 -18.69
CA GLU A 139 20.56 12.57 -19.20
C GLU A 139 19.61 13.12 -18.11
N GLY A 140 20.09 13.32 -16.88
CA GLY A 140 19.35 14.00 -15.80
C GLY A 140 18.60 13.08 -14.84
N ALA A 141 18.76 11.76 -14.90
CA ALA A 141 18.26 10.87 -13.85
C ALA A 141 19.01 11.13 -12.54
N VAL A 142 18.24 11.17 -11.45
CA VAL A 142 18.73 11.48 -10.09
C VAL A 142 18.61 10.29 -9.15
N ILE A 143 17.86 9.27 -9.55
CA ILE A 143 17.67 8.01 -8.82
C ILE A 143 18.00 6.85 -9.76
N LEU A 144 18.94 6.01 -9.35
CA LEU A 144 19.35 4.80 -10.05
C LEU A 144 18.46 3.63 -9.62
N ARG A 145 17.78 3.01 -10.58
CA ARG A 145 17.03 1.77 -10.35
C ARG A 145 17.80 0.54 -10.81
N GLY A 146 17.80 -0.53 -10.02
CA GLY A 146 18.43 -1.80 -10.40
C GLY A 146 17.91 -2.97 -9.59
N GLY A 147 17.54 -4.09 -10.24
CA GLY A 147 17.06 -5.27 -9.54
C GLY A 147 18.21 -6.16 -9.08
N ALA A 148 18.50 -6.19 -7.78
CA ALA A 148 19.47 -7.13 -7.20
C ALA A 148 18.88 -8.55 -7.07
N PHE A 149 17.58 -8.63 -6.82
CA PHE A 149 16.79 -9.85 -6.80
C PHE A 149 15.79 -9.84 -7.97
N LYS A 150 15.57 -11.00 -8.59
CA LYS A 150 14.64 -11.13 -9.72
C LYS A 150 13.59 -12.21 -9.45
N PRO A 151 12.29 -11.89 -9.53
CA PRO A 151 11.24 -12.90 -9.60
C PRO A 151 11.31 -13.59 -10.97
N SER A 152 11.93 -14.76 -11.02
CA SER A 152 11.96 -15.60 -12.22
C SER A 152 10.79 -16.58 -12.21
N THR A 153 10.03 -16.63 -13.30
CA THR A 153 8.95 -17.62 -13.51
C THR A 153 9.50 -19.05 -13.59
N SER A 154 10.74 -19.22 -14.07
CA SER A 154 11.42 -20.50 -14.12
C SER A 154 12.45 -20.62 -12.99
N PRO A 155 12.54 -21.75 -12.27
CA PRO A 155 13.58 -21.97 -11.26
C PRO A 155 15.00 -22.02 -11.85
N TYR A 156 15.12 -22.20 -13.17
CA TYR A 156 16.40 -22.22 -13.89
C TYR A 156 16.82 -20.85 -14.42
N GLY A 157 15.96 -19.84 -14.28
CA GLY A 157 16.26 -18.48 -14.71
C GLY A 157 17.21 -17.77 -13.75
N PHE A 158 17.91 -16.75 -14.26
CA PHE A 158 18.75 -15.88 -13.43
C PHE A 158 17.91 -15.21 -12.34
N ARG A 159 18.35 -15.35 -11.08
CA ARG A 159 17.63 -14.86 -9.88
C ARG A 159 18.13 -13.50 -9.38
N GLY A 160 19.07 -12.88 -10.10
CA GLY A 160 19.78 -11.68 -9.66
C GLY A 160 21.07 -12.02 -8.92
N MET A 161 21.88 -10.99 -8.64
CA MET A 161 23.16 -11.11 -7.94
C MET A 161 23.02 -11.12 -6.41
N GLY A 162 21.80 -10.92 -5.88
CA GLY A 162 21.55 -10.81 -4.44
C GLY A 162 22.33 -9.65 -3.83
N GLU A 163 22.93 -9.87 -2.66
CA GLU A 163 23.67 -8.84 -1.93
C GLU A 163 24.86 -8.26 -2.73
N GLU A 164 25.55 -9.06 -3.55
CA GLU A 164 26.62 -8.53 -4.41
C GLU A 164 26.07 -7.50 -5.41
N GLY A 165 24.85 -7.69 -5.91
CA GLY A 165 24.16 -6.69 -6.72
C GLY A 165 23.81 -5.42 -5.95
N LEU A 166 23.49 -5.53 -4.66
CA LEU A 166 23.25 -4.38 -3.78
C LEU A 166 24.53 -3.59 -3.51
N LYS A 167 25.67 -4.27 -3.30
CA LYS A 167 26.99 -3.64 -3.15
C LYS A 167 27.36 -2.85 -4.40
N LEU A 168 27.13 -3.42 -5.59
CA LEU A 168 27.35 -2.70 -6.85
C LEU A 168 26.46 -1.44 -6.97
N LEU A 169 25.20 -1.52 -6.56
CA LEU A 169 24.32 -0.34 -6.52
C LEU A 169 24.83 0.72 -5.54
N ALA A 170 25.35 0.33 -4.37
CA ALA A 170 25.93 1.26 -3.41
C ALA A 170 27.23 1.91 -3.92
N ASN A 171 28.04 1.19 -4.69
CA ASN A 171 29.21 1.76 -5.37
C ASN A 171 28.78 2.80 -6.40
N ALA A 172 27.80 2.47 -7.27
CA ALA A 172 27.26 3.40 -8.25
C ALA A 172 26.63 4.65 -7.60
N ARG A 173 25.89 4.48 -6.48
CA ARG A 173 25.39 5.59 -5.66
C ARG A 173 26.52 6.53 -5.23
N SER A 174 27.60 5.96 -4.70
CA SER A 174 28.74 6.72 -4.19
C SER A 174 29.48 7.46 -5.31
N GLU A 175 29.65 6.83 -6.46
CA GLU A 175 30.38 7.39 -7.60
C GLU A 175 29.59 8.50 -8.31
N PHE A 176 28.30 8.29 -8.55
CA PHE A 176 27.47 9.23 -9.33
C PHE A 176 26.60 10.16 -8.47
N GLY A 177 26.62 9.99 -7.14
CA GLY A 177 25.83 10.78 -6.19
C GLY A 177 24.32 10.64 -6.37
N MET A 178 23.84 9.56 -7.00
CA MET A 178 22.41 9.28 -7.20
C MET A 178 21.85 8.46 -6.04
N ALA A 179 20.57 8.65 -5.67
CA ALA A 179 19.92 7.72 -4.75
C ALA A 179 19.60 6.38 -5.45
N VAL A 180 19.40 5.31 -4.67
CA VAL A 180 19.14 3.95 -5.18
C VAL A 180 17.74 3.47 -4.83
N ILE A 181 17.05 2.94 -5.83
CA ILE A 181 15.82 2.15 -5.68
C ILE A 181 16.04 0.71 -6.15
N THR A 182 15.69 -0.26 -5.31
CA THR A 182 15.77 -1.69 -5.64
C THR A 182 14.58 -2.44 -5.04
N GLU A 183 14.26 -3.59 -5.64
CA GLU A 183 13.15 -4.43 -5.19
C GLU A 183 13.55 -5.33 -4.03
N VAL A 184 12.71 -5.36 -3.00
CA VAL A 184 12.76 -6.36 -1.92
C VAL A 184 11.64 -7.38 -2.15
N MET A 185 11.99 -8.67 -2.04
CA MET A 185 11.10 -9.76 -2.41
C MET A 185 10.51 -10.53 -1.25
N THR A 186 11.14 -10.47 -0.08
CA THR A 186 10.77 -11.25 1.11
C THR A 186 11.04 -10.44 2.37
N PRO A 187 10.23 -10.61 3.45
CA PRO A 187 10.43 -9.91 4.71
C PRO A 187 11.83 -10.08 5.29
N THR A 188 12.45 -11.25 5.14
CA THR A 188 13.78 -11.54 5.70
C THR A 188 14.89 -10.68 5.09
N ASP A 189 14.70 -10.24 3.85
CA ASP A 189 15.72 -9.48 3.12
C ASP A 189 15.57 -7.96 3.37
N VAL A 190 14.48 -7.52 4.01
CA VAL A 190 14.21 -6.10 4.26
C VAL A 190 15.35 -5.41 5.02
N PRO A 191 15.89 -5.95 6.13
CA PRO A 191 16.99 -5.32 6.85
C PRO A 191 18.24 -5.15 5.97
N MET A 192 18.65 -6.21 5.26
CA MET A 192 19.80 -6.19 4.36
C MET A 192 19.62 -5.17 3.23
N VAL A 193 18.46 -5.19 2.55
CA VAL A 193 18.20 -4.25 1.44
C VAL A 193 18.21 -2.80 1.92
N CYS A 194 17.76 -2.54 3.15
CA CYS A 194 17.77 -1.21 3.76
C CYS A 194 19.17 -0.62 3.95
N GLU A 195 20.22 -1.44 4.09
CA GLU A 195 21.59 -0.95 4.22
C GLU A 195 22.08 -0.30 2.92
N TYR A 196 21.59 -0.77 1.77
CA TYR A 196 22.08 -0.36 0.45
C TYR A 196 21.11 0.56 -0.31
N ALA A 197 19.80 0.44 -0.07
CA ALA A 197 18.77 1.17 -0.82
C ALA A 197 18.28 2.41 -0.09
N ASP A 198 18.02 3.48 -0.84
CA ASP A 198 17.39 4.71 -0.33
C ASP A 198 15.86 4.63 -0.43
N ILE A 199 15.36 3.87 -1.40
CA ILE A 199 13.93 3.62 -1.65
C ILE A 199 13.71 2.11 -1.83
N LEU A 200 12.72 1.56 -1.14
CA LEU A 200 12.32 0.17 -1.29
C LEU A 200 11.24 0.05 -2.37
N GLN A 201 11.40 -0.87 -3.32
CA GLN A 201 10.35 -1.19 -4.28
C GLN A 201 9.64 -2.48 -3.87
N ILE A 202 8.30 -2.44 -3.83
CA ILE A 202 7.46 -3.63 -3.83
C ILE A 202 6.99 -3.90 -5.26
N GLY A 203 7.43 -5.02 -5.81
CA GLY A 203 7.06 -5.44 -7.15
C GLY A 203 5.59 -5.80 -7.29
N THR A 204 5.06 -5.72 -8.51
CA THR A 204 3.66 -6.05 -8.86
C THR A 204 3.21 -7.43 -8.36
N ARG A 205 4.10 -8.43 -8.34
CA ARG A 205 3.79 -9.80 -7.85
C ARG A 205 3.65 -9.89 -6.33
N ASN A 206 4.19 -8.90 -5.61
CA ASN A 206 4.20 -8.82 -4.15
C ASN A 206 3.23 -7.75 -3.62
N MET A 207 2.40 -7.13 -4.46
CA MET A 207 1.48 -6.07 -4.02
C MET A 207 0.55 -6.55 -2.87
N GLN A 208 0.18 -7.82 -2.83
CA GLN A 208 -0.65 -8.41 -1.77
C GLN A 208 0.14 -9.37 -0.86
N ASN A 209 1.46 -9.27 -0.83
CA ASN A 209 2.28 -9.99 0.13
C ASN A 209 2.27 -9.22 1.47
N TYR A 210 1.16 -9.33 2.22
CA TYR A 210 0.92 -8.49 3.40
C TYR A 210 2.02 -8.59 4.47
N MET A 211 2.61 -9.78 4.66
CA MET A 211 3.75 -9.95 5.58
C MET A 211 4.97 -9.11 5.15
N LEU A 212 5.21 -8.97 3.84
CA LEU A 212 6.25 -8.10 3.32
C LEU A 212 5.85 -6.63 3.44
N LEU A 213 4.59 -6.28 3.20
CA LEU A 213 4.10 -4.90 3.35
C LEU A 213 4.23 -4.40 4.80
N ASP A 214 3.84 -5.22 5.77
CA ASP A 214 4.00 -4.94 7.20
C ASP A 214 5.48 -4.72 7.54
N GLU A 215 6.36 -5.59 7.02
CA GLU A 215 7.79 -5.50 7.32
C GLU A 215 8.45 -4.26 6.71
N VAL A 216 8.10 -3.88 5.48
CA VAL A 216 8.60 -2.62 4.90
C VAL A 216 7.99 -1.39 5.56
N GLY A 217 6.73 -1.45 6.02
CA GLY A 217 6.06 -0.38 6.77
C GLY A 217 6.72 -0.09 8.11
N ARG A 218 7.32 -1.12 8.75
CA ARG A 218 8.15 -0.94 9.95
C ARG A 218 9.48 -0.25 9.70
N THR A 219 9.89 -0.10 8.44
CA THR A 219 11.08 0.67 8.09
C THR A 219 10.75 2.15 7.99
N ASN A 220 11.71 3.02 8.30
CA ASN A 220 11.58 4.46 8.04
C ASN A 220 12.05 4.84 6.63
N LYS A 221 11.92 3.92 5.65
CA LYS A 221 12.34 4.17 4.27
C LYS A 221 11.13 4.43 3.36
N PRO A 222 11.28 5.33 2.38
CA PRO A 222 10.31 5.48 1.30
C PRO A 222 10.05 4.16 0.57
N VAL A 223 8.77 3.89 0.26
CA VAL A 223 8.35 2.69 -0.46
C VAL A 223 7.64 3.05 -1.76
N VAL A 224 8.06 2.43 -2.86
CA VAL A 224 7.35 2.43 -4.15
C VAL A 224 6.54 1.14 -4.25
N LEU A 225 5.22 1.26 -4.10
CA LEU A 225 4.28 0.14 -4.22
C LEU A 225 3.75 0.05 -5.66
N LYS A 226 4.17 -0.97 -6.41
CA LYS A 226 3.61 -1.22 -7.75
C LYS A 226 2.23 -1.89 -7.67
N ARG A 227 1.29 -1.41 -8.48
CA ARG A 227 -0.03 -2.04 -8.64
C ARG A 227 0.11 -3.47 -9.16
N GLY A 228 -0.70 -4.37 -8.60
CA GLY A 228 -0.88 -5.76 -9.01
C GLY A 228 -1.46 -5.85 -10.42
N MET A 229 -1.14 -6.90 -11.18
CA MET A 229 -1.50 -6.99 -12.61
C MET A 229 -3.00 -6.87 -12.87
N SER A 230 -3.81 -7.39 -11.94
CA SER A 230 -5.28 -7.40 -12.04
C SER A 230 -5.94 -6.74 -10.83
N ALA A 231 -5.17 -6.07 -9.96
CA ALA A 231 -5.71 -5.43 -8.78
C ALA A 231 -6.54 -4.22 -9.16
N THR A 232 -7.70 -4.03 -8.54
CA THR A 232 -8.48 -2.79 -8.58
C THR A 232 -7.71 -1.63 -7.93
N ILE A 233 -8.19 -0.39 -8.12
CA ILE A 233 -7.61 0.78 -7.44
C ILE A 233 -7.83 0.69 -5.93
N GLU A 234 -9.00 0.18 -5.50
CA GLU A 234 -9.31 -0.02 -4.09
C GLU A 234 -8.34 -1.00 -3.43
N GLU A 235 -8.10 -2.17 -4.04
CA GLU A 235 -7.14 -3.16 -3.53
C GLU A 235 -5.71 -2.62 -3.48
N TRP A 236 -5.32 -1.78 -4.44
CA TRP A 236 -4.00 -1.16 -4.45
C TRP A 236 -3.85 -0.12 -3.32
N LEU A 237 -4.88 0.69 -3.06
CA LEU A 237 -4.88 1.64 -1.94
C LEU A 237 -4.96 0.93 -0.59
N LEU A 238 -5.68 -0.18 -0.48
CA LEU A 238 -5.66 -1.03 0.71
C LEU A 238 -4.29 -1.65 0.97
N ALA A 239 -3.57 -2.08 -0.07
CA ALA A 239 -2.19 -2.53 0.08
C ALA A 239 -1.27 -1.39 0.58
N ALA A 240 -1.54 -0.13 0.21
CA ALA A 240 -0.82 1.01 0.77
C ALA A 240 -1.15 1.22 2.26
N GLU A 241 -2.39 0.98 2.72
CA GLU A 241 -2.75 1.05 4.14
C GLU A 241 -1.91 0.09 4.99
N TYR A 242 -1.60 -1.11 4.52
CA TYR A 242 -0.71 -2.05 5.24
C TYR A 242 0.69 -1.48 5.49
N ILE A 243 1.19 -0.63 4.59
CA ILE A 243 2.49 0.03 4.76
C ILE A 243 2.38 1.24 5.70
N LEU A 244 1.23 1.93 5.70
CA LEU A 244 0.98 3.16 6.47
C LEU A 244 0.55 2.90 7.93
N ALA A 245 0.04 1.70 8.24
CA ALA A 245 -0.58 1.34 9.52
C ALA A 245 0.39 1.07 10.66
#